data_AF-A0A1I8BY75-F1
#
_entry.id   AF-A0A1I8BY75-F1
#
_cell.length_a   1.000
_cell.length_b   1.000
_cell.length_c   1.000
_cell.angle_alpha   90.00
_cell.angle_beta   90.00
_cell.angle_gamma   90.00
#
_symmetry.space_group_name_H-M   'P 1'
#
loop_
_entity.id
_entity.type
_entity.pdbx_description
1 polymer ?
#
loop_
_entity_poly.entity_id
_entity_poly.type
_entity_poly.pdbx_seq_one_letter_code
_entity_poly.pdbx_strand_id
1 'polypeptide(L)'
;MSDSDIDVVNISESDVEAGPTKSKKCRRSYSIKQKLEVIEFAKKHSNYAAARKFKVLRGSVIKWISQENDLLLCSEDDQIHCFKPECPIPTGTERLRKSRTDNDFLELIDLVEEIDLMQDKENGILSDDSLEF
;
A
#
# COMPACT_ATOMS: atom_id res chain seq x y z
N MET A 1 11.34 -14.61 56.12
CA MET A 1 10.43 -15.36 55.23
C MET A 1 9.05 -15.23 55.83
N SER A 2 8.22 -14.40 55.25
CA SER A 2 6.85 -14.13 55.71
C SER A 2 5.96 -14.31 54.49
N ASP A 3 5.24 -15.43 54.45
CA ASP A 3 4.21 -15.72 53.45
C ASP A 3 2.99 -14.87 53.78
N SER A 4 2.60 -14.00 52.85
CA SER A 4 1.33 -13.28 52.91
C SER A 4 0.39 -13.93 51.90
N ASP A 5 -0.57 -14.70 52.42
CA ASP A 5 -1.64 -15.35 51.68
C ASP A 5 -2.43 -14.33 50.86
N ILE A 6 -2.65 -14.64 49.58
CA ILE A 6 -3.44 -13.83 48.66
C ILE A 6 -4.86 -14.40 48.64
N ASP A 7 -5.81 -13.65 49.21
CA ASP A 7 -7.22 -14.02 49.19
C ASP A 7 -7.77 -13.86 47.76
N VAL A 8 -8.13 -14.99 47.15
CA VAL A 8 -8.78 -15.05 45.84
C VAL A 8 -10.18 -14.43 45.95
N VAL A 9 -10.31 -13.19 45.49
CA VAL A 9 -11.59 -12.49 45.44
C VAL A 9 -12.48 -13.15 44.38
N ASN A 10 -13.58 -13.73 44.86
CA ASN A 10 -14.66 -14.32 44.09
C ASN A 10 -15.23 -13.28 43.09
N ILE A 11 -14.98 -13.50 41.78
CA ILE A 11 -15.56 -12.68 40.71
C ILE A 11 -17.00 -13.15 40.54
N SER A 12 -17.94 -12.45 41.17
CA SER A 12 -19.36 -12.61 40.88
C SER A 12 -19.65 -12.12 39.46
N GLU A 13 -19.91 -13.09 38.57
CA GLU A 13 -20.54 -12.89 37.26
C GLU A 13 -21.79 -12.03 37.42
N SER A 14 -21.72 -10.80 36.92
CA SER A 14 -22.87 -9.94 36.74
C SER A 14 -23.19 -9.91 35.25
N ASP A 15 -24.39 -10.40 34.92
CA ASP A 15 -24.98 -10.44 33.59
C ASP A 15 -24.82 -9.12 32.83
N VAL A 16 -23.96 -9.13 31.80
CA VAL A 16 -23.86 -8.07 30.82
C VAL A 16 -24.98 -8.24 29.79
N GLU A 17 -26.15 -7.70 30.11
CA GLU A 17 -27.26 -7.52 29.17
C GLU A 17 -26.78 -6.81 27.89
N ALA A 18 -26.61 -7.60 26.83
CA ALA A 18 -26.12 -7.17 25.52
C ALA A 18 -27.21 -6.38 24.77
N GLY A 19 -27.35 -5.10 25.11
CA GLY A 19 -28.17 -4.17 24.34
C GLY A 19 -27.73 -4.07 22.87
N PRO A 20 -28.63 -3.68 21.94
CA PRO A 20 -28.36 -3.66 20.51
C PRO A 20 -27.19 -2.71 20.21
N THR A 21 -26.05 -3.27 19.80
CA THR A 21 -24.86 -2.51 19.45
C THR A 21 -25.17 -1.69 18.20
N LYS A 22 -25.15 -0.36 18.32
CA LYS A 22 -25.40 0.56 17.19
C LYS A 22 -24.37 0.27 16.11
N SER A 23 -24.80 -0.22 14.96
CA SER A 23 -23.91 -0.51 13.84
C SER A 23 -23.17 0.77 13.43
N LYS A 24 -21.83 0.69 13.37
CA LYS A 24 -21.00 1.83 12.97
C LYS A 24 -21.36 2.19 11.53
N LYS A 25 -21.69 3.46 11.30
CA LYS A 25 -21.96 3.95 9.93
C LYS A 25 -20.72 3.72 9.08
N CYS A 26 -20.87 2.96 7.99
CA CYS A 26 -19.79 2.74 7.04
C CYS A 26 -19.38 4.07 6.39
N ARG A 27 -18.08 4.27 6.20
CA ARG A 27 -17.55 5.49 5.56
C ARG A 27 -17.94 5.48 4.08
N ARG A 28 -18.44 6.60 3.56
CA ARG A 28 -18.71 6.73 2.12
C ARG A 28 -17.41 6.70 1.33
N SER A 29 -17.31 5.82 0.35
CA SER A 29 -16.28 5.85 -0.69
C SER A 29 -16.77 6.69 -1.87
N TYR A 30 -15.83 7.36 -2.56
CA TYR A 30 -16.12 8.18 -3.75
C TYR A 30 -15.17 7.75 -4.87
N SER A 31 -15.69 7.58 -6.08
CA SER A 31 -14.87 7.25 -7.25
C SER A 31 -13.99 8.44 -7.65
N ILE A 32 -12.89 8.18 -8.36
CA ILE A 32 -11.99 9.23 -8.85
C ILE A 32 -12.73 10.17 -9.80
N LYS A 33 -13.51 9.61 -10.74
CA LYS A 33 -14.37 10.38 -11.66
C LYS A 33 -15.32 11.32 -10.92
N GLN A 34 -15.98 10.85 -9.87
CA GLN A 34 -16.86 11.69 -9.03
C GLN A 34 -16.08 12.82 -8.34
N LYS A 35 -14.89 12.53 -7.80
CA LYS A 35 -14.07 13.57 -7.17
C LYS A 35 -13.64 14.64 -8.18
N LEU A 36 -13.26 14.24 -9.39
CA LEU A 36 -12.88 15.17 -10.46
C LEU A 36 -14.06 16.04 -10.91
N GLU A 37 -15.25 15.46 -11.07
CA GLU A 37 -16.48 16.22 -11.39
C GLU A 37 -16.79 17.27 -10.31
N VAL A 38 -16.63 16.89 -9.03
CA VAL A 38 -16.81 17.81 -7.89
C VAL A 38 -15.79 18.95 -7.93
N ILE A 39 -14.53 18.65 -8.24
CA ILE A 39 -13.45 19.64 -8.36
C ILE A 39 -13.75 20.60 -9.52
N GLU A 40 -14.11 20.09 -10.70
CA GLU A 40 -14.42 20.90 -11.87
C GLU A 40 -15.60 21.86 -11.58
N PHE A 41 -16.64 21.37 -10.92
CA PHE A 41 -17.77 22.20 -10.50
C PHE A 41 -17.37 23.23 -9.44
N ALA A 42 -16.49 22.88 -8.50
CA ALA A 42 -16.00 23.80 -7.49
C ALA A 42 -15.16 24.94 -8.10
N LYS A 43 -14.35 24.65 -9.13
CA LYS A 43 -13.58 25.64 -9.88
C LYS A 43 -14.45 26.63 -10.65
N LYS A 44 -15.53 26.15 -11.28
CA LYS A 44 -16.50 27.00 -12.00
C LYS A 44 -17.37 27.84 -11.06
N HIS A 45 -17.56 27.38 -9.82
CA HIS A 45 -18.41 28.03 -8.83
C HIS A 45 -17.67 28.25 -7.52
N SER A 46 -18.15 27.65 -6.42
CA SER A 46 -17.53 27.74 -5.11
C SER A 46 -17.52 26.39 -4.42
N ASN A 47 -16.58 26.22 -3.49
CA ASN A 47 -16.46 25.01 -2.65
C ASN A 47 -17.75 24.72 -1.89
N TYR A 48 -18.47 25.76 -1.46
CA TYR A 48 -19.74 25.62 -0.75
C TYR A 48 -20.88 25.19 -1.69
N ALA A 49 -20.94 25.74 -2.91
CA ALA A 49 -21.90 25.32 -3.91
C ALA A 49 -21.68 23.84 -4.30
N ALA A 50 -20.43 23.41 -4.48
CA ALA A 50 -20.08 22.03 -4.76
C ALA A 50 -20.50 21.08 -3.62
N ALA A 51 -20.19 21.43 -2.37
CA ALA A 51 -20.59 20.65 -1.20
C ALA A 51 -22.11 20.42 -1.15
N ARG A 52 -22.91 21.48 -1.42
CA ARG A 52 -24.37 21.37 -1.45
C ARG A 52 -24.89 20.53 -2.62
N LYS A 53 -24.35 20.73 -3.82
CA LYS A 53 -24.79 20.02 -5.03
C LYS A 53 -24.52 18.51 -4.94
N PHE A 54 -23.32 18.13 -4.51
CA PHE A 54 -22.89 16.73 -4.48
C PHE A 54 -23.11 16.04 -3.12
N LYS A 55 -23.69 16.74 -2.13
CA LYS A 55 -23.93 16.24 -0.76
C LYS A 55 -22.66 15.67 -0.11
N VAL A 56 -21.53 16.35 -0.36
CA VAL A 56 -20.21 16.04 0.20
C VAL A 56 -19.81 17.11 1.21
N LEU A 57 -18.96 16.74 2.16
CA LEU A 57 -18.45 17.71 3.15
C LEU A 57 -17.53 18.72 2.46
N ARG A 58 -17.65 20.00 2.81
CA ARG A 58 -16.77 21.06 2.28
C ARG A 58 -15.29 20.75 2.48
N GLY A 59 -14.92 20.17 3.62
CA GLY A 59 -13.53 19.75 3.89
C GLY A 59 -13.04 18.68 2.92
N SER A 60 -13.91 17.77 2.48
CA SER A 60 -13.58 16.79 1.44
C SER A 60 -13.30 17.47 0.09
N VAL A 61 -14.12 18.45 -0.29
CA VAL A 61 -13.92 19.22 -1.53
C VAL A 61 -12.56 19.93 -1.53
N ILE A 62 -12.24 20.63 -0.44
CA ILE A 62 -10.94 21.33 -0.30
C ILE A 62 -9.78 20.33 -0.40
N LYS A 63 -9.90 19.19 0.29
CA LYS A 63 -8.88 18.14 0.24
C LYS A 63 -8.69 17.62 -1.20
N TRP A 64 -9.78 17.35 -1.91
CA TRP A 64 -9.70 16.82 -3.28
C TRP A 64 -9.13 17.84 -4.26
N ILE A 65 -9.43 19.13 -4.09
CA ILE A 65 -8.79 20.20 -4.88
C ILE A 65 -7.28 20.18 -4.68
N SER A 66 -6.80 19.99 -3.45
CA SER A 66 -5.36 19.85 -3.18
C SER A 66 -4.74 18.59 -3.78
N GLN A 67 -5.54 17.56 -4.05
CA GLN A 67 -5.12 16.27 -4.61
C GLN A 67 -5.44 16.15 -6.11
N GLU A 68 -5.81 17.24 -6.78
CA GLU A 68 -6.33 17.20 -8.15
C GLU A 68 -5.34 16.56 -9.13
N ASN A 69 -4.06 16.93 -9.06
CA ASN A 69 -3.02 16.38 -9.93
C ASN A 69 -2.89 14.86 -9.75
N ASP A 70 -2.89 14.38 -8.51
CA ASP A 70 -2.82 12.95 -8.19
C ASP A 70 -4.04 12.18 -8.73
N LEU A 71 -5.23 12.81 -8.63
CA LEU A 71 -6.48 12.24 -9.11
C LEU A 71 -6.54 12.17 -10.64
N LEU A 72 -5.97 13.15 -11.34
CA LEU A 72 -5.87 13.15 -12.81
C LEU A 72 -4.97 12.02 -13.30
N LEU A 73 -3.81 11.83 -12.66
CA LEU A 73 -2.87 10.75 -12.98
C LEU A 73 -3.46 9.35 -12.77
N CYS A 74 -4.39 9.20 -11.82
CA CYS A 74 -5.06 7.93 -11.52
C CYS A 74 -6.44 7.78 -12.20
N SER A 75 -6.87 8.73 -13.04
CA SER A 75 -8.25 8.74 -13.59
C SER A 75 -8.51 7.68 -14.66
N GLU A 76 -7.46 7.13 -15.25
CA GLU A 76 -7.49 6.13 -16.31
C GLU A 76 -7.40 4.69 -15.80
N ASP A 77 -7.33 4.48 -14.48
CA ASP A 77 -6.99 3.18 -13.91
C ASP A 77 -8.17 2.43 -13.29
N ASP A 78 -8.71 1.49 -14.06
CA ASP A 78 -9.32 0.27 -13.52
C ASP A 78 -8.22 -0.73 -13.06
N GLN A 79 -6.93 -0.38 -13.22
CA GLN A 79 -5.76 -1.20 -12.89
C GLN A 79 -5.03 -0.77 -11.61
N ILE A 80 -4.41 -1.75 -10.94
CA ILE A 80 -3.70 -1.57 -9.68
C ILE A 80 -2.44 -0.72 -9.93
N HIS A 81 -2.35 0.45 -9.28
CA HIS A 81 -1.27 1.46 -9.42
C HIS A 81 0.17 0.90 -9.30
N CYS A 82 0.38 -0.26 -8.68
CA CYS A 82 1.71 -0.89 -8.60
C CYS A 82 2.27 -1.39 -9.95
N PHE A 83 1.50 -1.38 -11.04
CA PHE A 83 1.95 -1.82 -12.35
C PHE A 83 2.23 -0.69 -13.36
N LYS A 84 2.03 0.59 -12.99
CA LYS A 84 2.33 1.70 -13.90
C LYS A 84 3.77 2.19 -13.73
N PRO A 85 4.58 2.24 -14.82
CA PRO A 85 5.98 2.69 -14.75
C PRO A 85 6.13 4.20 -14.55
N GLU A 86 5.13 4.98 -14.94
CA GLU A 86 5.18 6.46 -14.95
C GLU A 86 4.71 7.10 -13.63
N CYS A 87 4.08 6.33 -12.73
CA CYS A 87 3.54 6.87 -11.48
C CYS A 87 4.55 6.69 -10.34
N PRO A 88 4.81 7.74 -9.52
CA PRO A 88 5.64 7.59 -8.35
C PRO A 88 5.00 6.59 -7.40
N ILE A 89 5.63 5.41 -7.26
CA ILE A 89 5.14 4.36 -6.38
C ILE A 89 5.15 4.92 -4.94
N PRO A 90 4.01 4.87 -4.21
CA PRO A 90 3.85 5.62 -2.98
C PRO A 90 4.77 5.07 -1.88
N THR A 91 5.75 5.88 -1.47
CA THR A 91 6.60 5.88 -0.24
C THR A 91 7.34 4.58 0.13
N GLY A 92 6.79 3.39 -0.12
CA GLY A 92 7.42 2.09 0.13
C GLY A 92 8.54 1.77 -0.86
N THR A 93 8.48 2.23 -2.10
CA THR A 93 9.56 2.04 -3.09
C THR A 93 10.78 2.86 -2.82
N GLU A 94 10.63 4.09 -2.32
CA GLU A 94 11.78 4.89 -1.90
C GLU A 94 12.50 4.21 -0.73
N ARG A 95 11.75 3.62 0.20
CA ARG A 95 12.29 2.76 1.26
C ARG A 95 12.99 1.51 0.71
N LEU A 96 12.37 0.79 -0.22
CA LEU A 96 12.97 -0.40 -0.85
C LEU A 96 14.21 -0.05 -1.69
N ARG A 97 14.20 1.07 -2.41
CA ARG A 97 15.34 1.54 -3.23
C ARG A 97 16.51 1.91 -2.33
N LYS A 98 16.25 2.62 -1.24
CA LYS A 98 17.24 2.93 -0.21
C LYS A 98 17.83 1.66 0.40
N SER A 99 16.98 0.70 0.81
CA SER A 99 17.45 -0.60 1.31
C SER A 99 18.25 -1.40 0.27
N ARG A 100 17.99 -1.26 -1.03
CA ARG A 100 18.78 -1.92 -2.09
C ARG A 100 20.13 -1.25 -2.29
N THR A 101 20.19 0.08 -2.28
CA THR A 101 21.45 0.83 -2.46
C THR A 101 22.35 0.74 -1.24
N ASP A 102 21.76 0.64 -0.04
CA ASP A 102 22.51 0.49 1.20
C ASP A 102 23.23 -0.89 1.28
N ASN A 103 22.86 -1.84 0.42
CA ASN A 103 23.44 -3.19 0.43
C ASN A 103 24.57 -3.44 -0.58
N ASP A 104 24.77 -2.68 -1.66
CA ASP A 104 25.54 -3.29 -2.77
C ASP A 104 26.13 -2.32 -3.80
N PHE A 105 27.39 -1.93 -3.62
CA PHE A 105 28.24 -1.54 -4.75
C PHE A 105 29.73 -1.85 -4.55
N LEU A 106 30.23 -1.79 -3.30
CA LEU A 106 31.62 -2.17 -2.99
C LEU A 106 31.80 -3.67 -2.74
N GLU A 107 30.85 -4.36 -2.11
CA GLU A 107 30.92 -5.82 -1.86
C GLU A 107 30.76 -6.65 -3.15
N LEU A 108 30.05 -6.14 -4.16
CA LEU A 108 29.85 -6.80 -5.46
C LEU A 108 31.11 -6.82 -6.35
N ILE A 109 32.01 -5.86 -6.21
CA ILE A 109 33.23 -5.79 -7.03
C ILE A 109 34.22 -6.86 -6.57
N ASP A 110 34.39 -7.03 -5.26
CA ASP A 110 35.27 -8.04 -4.68
C ASP A 110 34.79 -9.48 -4.98
N LEU A 111 33.47 -9.71 -5.05
CA LEU A 111 32.87 -11.01 -5.37
C LEU A 111 32.95 -11.40 -6.86
N VAL A 112 33.00 -10.41 -7.77
CA VAL A 112 33.13 -10.66 -9.22
C VAL A 112 34.57 -10.97 -9.61
N GLU A 113 35.56 -10.37 -8.93
CA GLU A 113 36.98 -10.60 -9.19
C GLU A 113 37.44 -12.02 -8.77
N GLU A 114 36.73 -12.68 -7.86
CA GLU A 114 37.04 -14.03 -7.35
C GLU A 114 36.55 -15.18 -8.26
N ILE A 115 35.70 -14.92 -9.27
CA ILE A 115 35.09 -15.97 -10.10
C ILE A 115 36.01 -16.52 -11.21
N ASP A 116 37.15 -15.89 -11.50
CA ASP A 116 37.99 -16.23 -12.66
C ASP A 116 39.27 -17.03 -12.36
N LEU A 117 39.23 -17.94 -11.38
CA LEU A 117 40.32 -18.91 -11.18
C LEU A 117 39.79 -20.34 -10.98
N MET A 118 39.95 -21.15 -12.05
CA MET A 118 39.88 -22.61 -12.14
C MET A 118 38.62 -23.19 -12.81
N GLN A 119 38.72 -23.44 -14.12
CA GLN A 119 38.33 -24.73 -14.72
C GLN A 119 38.85 -24.90 -16.16
N ASP A 120 40.17 -25.07 -16.28
CA ASP A 120 40.71 -25.88 -17.38
C ASP A 120 40.49 -27.36 -17.02
N LYS A 121 39.49 -27.99 -17.64
CA LYS A 121 39.52 -29.39 -18.12
C LYS A 121 38.24 -29.71 -18.86
N GLU A 122 38.42 -29.93 -20.16
CA GLU A 122 37.49 -30.56 -21.09
C GLU A 122 36.68 -31.68 -20.43
N ASN A 123 35.37 -31.68 -20.66
CA ASN A 123 34.58 -32.89 -20.88
C ASN A 123 33.29 -32.45 -21.58
N GLY A 124 33.26 -32.61 -22.91
CA GLY A 124 32.07 -32.42 -23.72
C GLY A 124 30.97 -33.38 -23.26
N ILE A 125 29.92 -32.83 -22.67
CA ILE A 125 28.70 -33.57 -22.37
C ILE A 125 27.90 -33.61 -23.68
N LEU A 126 27.95 -34.76 -24.35
CA LEU A 126 27.12 -35.11 -25.49
C LEU A 126 25.65 -34.98 -25.06
N SER A 127 24.89 -34.07 -25.67
CA SER A 127 23.45 -33.95 -25.45
C SER A 127 22.75 -35.18 -26.03
N ASP A 128 22.17 -36.01 -25.16
CA ASP A 128 21.38 -37.18 -25.52
C ASP A 128 19.98 -36.74 -25.98
N ASP A 129 19.80 -36.65 -27.30
CA ASP A 129 18.48 -36.54 -27.92
C ASP A 129 17.91 -37.95 -28.11
N SER A 130 17.01 -38.38 -27.21
CA SER A 130 16.10 -39.51 -27.46
C SER A 130 14.86 -39.45 -26.56
N LEU A 131 13.72 -39.06 -27.15
CA LEU A 131 12.38 -39.38 -26.66
C LEU A 131 11.71 -40.23 -27.75
N GLU A 132 11.71 -41.55 -27.56
CA GLU A 132 10.88 -42.48 -28.34
C GLU A 132 9.42 -42.38 -27.89
N PHE A 133 8.51 -42.23 -28.85
CA PHE A 133 7.08 -42.50 -28.71
C PHE A 133 6.67 -43.59 -29.71
#